data_AF-A0A0L9V3X3-F1
#
_entry.id   AF-A0A0L9V3X3-F1
#
_cell.length_a   1.000
_cell.length_b   1.000
_cell.length_c   1.000
_cell.angle_alpha   90.00
_cell.angle_beta   90.00
_cell.angle_gamma   90.00
#
_symmetry.space_group_name_H-M   'P 1'
#
loop_
_entity.id
_entity.type
_entity.pdbx_description
1 polymer ?
#
loop_
_entity_poly.entity_id
_entity_poly.type
_entity_poly.pdbx_seq_one_letter_code
_entity_poly.pdbx_strand_id
1 'polypeptide(L)'
;MTLKMFPTIVQSLHLLEEASKAITTTIKQQFDEPWVTWGNRPQTQRNVFFERFRRKVSWRSNHEEKVKKNFHTKASHRLSEMFKKARSEGKKPNWMGDIVWNGLLEKWNMPLYRQKCETAKKNRTSDKDGCLHTRGSISVHEHAIRLSQELGRSVHVDEIFQQTHIRASTGQFVDERSRRTHEEFEAKFSQIRSETTSVGASACSPLDPADEERLRNQCWLDVAGGRYKGRVYGIGNVSAQDDCVDSYIQQTQASSSEQPMADDISNLHTRVSTHDDQLRQMNSQLQGFIGVIMQYLPPPAVAIAQQFFQSQNQPQTNVQPQQPQQP
;
A
#
# COMPACT_ATOMS: atom_id res chain seq x y z
N MET A 1 -36.39 8.94 23.89
CA MET A 1 -36.05 7.51 24.08
C MET A 1 -36.80 6.73 23.01
N THR A 2 -36.22 5.96 22.10
CA THR A 2 -34.85 5.46 21.94
C THR A 2 -34.72 5.04 20.47
N LEU A 3 -33.61 5.40 19.81
CA LEU A 3 -33.30 5.02 18.44
C LEU A 3 -33.35 3.49 18.24
N LYS A 4 -33.92 3.04 17.12
CA LYS A 4 -33.59 1.75 16.51
C LYS A 4 -33.29 1.90 15.01
N MET A 5 -32.14 2.51 14.71
CA MET A 5 -31.43 2.28 13.45
C MET A 5 -30.30 1.28 13.69
N PHE A 6 -30.63 -0.02 13.75
CA PHE A 6 -29.67 -1.12 13.90
C PHE A 6 -29.87 -2.38 13.01
N PRO A 7 -30.74 -2.45 11.98
CA PRO A 7 -30.76 -3.65 11.12
C PRO A 7 -29.49 -3.80 10.26
N THR A 8 -28.99 -2.72 9.67
CA THR A 8 -27.91 -2.76 8.65
C THR A 8 -26.53 -3.07 9.25
N ILE A 9 -26.27 -2.60 10.48
CA ILE A 9 -25.01 -2.88 11.18
C ILE A 9 -25.00 -4.33 11.68
N VAL A 10 -26.11 -4.84 12.20
CA VAL A 10 -26.22 -6.24 12.64
C VAL A 10 -26.15 -7.19 11.44
N GLN A 11 -26.81 -6.87 10.32
CA GLN A 11 -26.71 -7.63 9.08
C GLN A 11 -25.26 -7.63 8.53
N SER A 12 -24.58 -6.48 8.53
CA SER A 12 -23.19 -6.39 8.03
C SER A 12 -22.19 -7.10 8.94
N LEU A 13 -22.37 -7.04 10.26
CA LEU A 13 -21.59 -7.81 11.24
C LEU A 13 -21.82 -9.32 11.11
N HIS A 14 -23.07 -9.74 10.90
CA HIS A 14 -23.41 -11.14 10.67
C HIS A 14 -22.82 -11.65 9.35
N LEU A 15 -22.90 -10.86 8.27
CA LEU A 15 -22.25 -11.16 6.99
C LEU A 15 -20.72 -11.24 7.10
N LEU A 16 -20.11 -10.41 7.95
CA LEU A 16 -18.67 -10.44 8.26
C LEU A 16 -18.27 -11.70 9.04
N GLU A 17 -19.11 -12.14 9.99
CA GLU A 17 -18.88 -13.36 10.76
C GLU A 17 -19.00 -14.62 9.89
N GLU A 18 -20.05 -14.70 9.07
CA GLU A 18 -20.27 -15.83 8.17
C GLU A 18 -19.19 -15.91 7.08
N ALA A 19 -18.74 -14.77 6.54
CA ALA A 19 -17.59 -14.74 5.64
C ALA A 19 -16.30 -15.22 6.33
N SER A 20 -16.07 -14.83 7.58
CA SER A 20 -14.90 -15.28 8.37
C SER A 20 -14.93 -16.79 8.66
N LYS A 21 -16.10 -17.33 9.00
CA LYS A 21 -16.32 -18.78 9.15
C LYS A 21 -16.07 -19.50 7.83
N ALA A 22 -16.63 -18.99 6.73
CA ALA A 22 -16.43 -19.56 5.40
C ALA A 22 -14.95 -19.59 4.99
N ILE A 23 -14.19 -18.52 5.25
CA ILE A 23 -12.73 -18.49 5.03
C ILE A 23 -12.05 -19.60 5.84
N THR A 24 -12.37 -19.69 7.13
CA THR A 24 -11.78 -20.70 8.03
C THR A 24 -12.04 -22.12 7.52
N THR A 25 -13.30 -22.42 7.17
CA THR A 25 -13.70 -23.72 6.67
C THR A 25 -13.02 -24.04 5.34
N THR A 26 -12.94 -23.07 4.43
CA THR A 26 -12.25 -23.24 3.15
C THR A 26 -10.76 -23.52 3.34
N ILE A 27 -10.09 -22.82 4.26
CA ILE A 27 -8.68 -23.11 4.56
C ILE A 27 -8.54 -24.55 5.06
N LYS A 28 -9.30 -24.93 6.09
CA LYS A 28 -9.22 -26.27 6.70
C LYS A 28 -9.46 -27.40 5.69
N GLN A 29 -10.41 -27.21 4.77
CA GLN A 29 -10.78 -28.22 3.77
C GLN A 29 -9.77 -28.36 2.63
N GLN A 30 -8.93 -27.37 2.39
CA GLN A 30 -8.06 -27.30 1.20
C GLN A 30 -6.57 -27.30 1.54
N PHE A 31 -6.24 -27.32 2.82
CA PHE A 31 -4.86 -27.31 3.26
C PHE A 31 -4.25 -28.71 3.12
N ASP A 32 -3.59 -28.94 1.99
CA ASP A 32 -3.09 -30.23 1.51
C ASP A 32 -1.56 -30.37 1.61
N GLU A 33 -0.84 -29.27 1.64
CA GLU A 33 0.62 -29.23 1.58
C GLU A 33 1.21 -28.35 2.70
N PRO A 34 2.45 -28.59 3.17
CA PRO A 34 3.05 -27.91 4.32
C PRO A 34 3.54 -26.50 3.95
N TRP A 35 2.62 -25.63 3.57
CA TRP A 35 2.87 -24.23 3.25
C TRP A 35 3.03 -23.42 4.53
N VAL A 36 4.26 -22.97 4.79
CA VAL A 36 4.64 -22.21 6.00
C VAL A 36 3.93 -20.85 6.07
N THR A 37 3.61 -20.25 4.92
CA THR A 37 2.82 -19.00 4.85
C THR A 37 1.81 -19.08 3.71
N TRP A 38 0.76 -18.27 3.78
CA TRP A 38 -0.18 -18.08 2.66
C TRP A 38 0.52 -17.52 1.41
N GLY A 39 1.54 -16.68 1.62
CA GLY A 39 2.35 -16.05 0.58
C GLY A 39 3.16 -17.04 -0.26
N ASN A 40 3.66 -18.11 0.36
CA ASN A 40 4.51 -19.12 -0.30
C ASN A 40 3.74 -20.00 -1.30
N ARG A 41 2.40 -19.96 -1.28
CA ARG A 41 1.57 -20.70 -2.23
C ARG A 41 1.56 -20.00 -3.58
N PRO A 42 1.69 -20.75 -4.69
CA PRO A 42 1.47 -20.20 -6.03
C PRO A 42 0.11 -19.50 -6.16
N GLN A 43 0.05 -18.44 -6.96
CA GLN A 43 -1.20 -17.67 -7.14
C GLN A 43 -2.34 -18.54 -7.67
N THR A 44 -2.03 -19.49 -8.56
CA THR A 44 -2.99 -20.47 -9.09
C THR A 44 -3.64 -21.29 -7.98
N GLN A 45 -2.85 -21.80 -7.03
CA GLN A 45 -3.39 -22.52 -5.87
C GLN A 45 -4.21 -21.59 -4.96
N ARG A 46 -3.75 -20.35 -4.72
CA ARG A 46 -4.54 -19.39 -3.94
C ARG A 46 -5.89 -19.06 -4.57
N ASN A 47 -5.96 -19.00 -5.91
CA ASN A 47 -7.21 -18.79 -6.63
C ASN A 47 -8.19 -19.95 -6.40
N VAL A 48 -7.73 -21.20 -6.31
CA VAL A 48 -8.59 -22.36 -5.99
C VAL A 48 -9.27 -22.19 -4.62
N PHE A 49 -8.56 -21.67 -3.63
CA PHE A 49 -9.15 -21.35 -2.32
C PHE A 49 -10.23 -20.26 -2.46
N PHE A 50 -10.00 -19.25 -3.29
CA PHE A 50 -10.98 -18.20 -3.54
C PHE A 50 -12.23 -18.74 -4.23
N GLU A 51 -12.09 -19.57 -5.27
CA GLU A 51 -13.24 -20.18 -5.96
C GLU A 51 -14.09 -21.05 -5.02
N ARG A 52 -13.46 -21.77 -4.09
CA ARG A 52 -14.19 -22.55 -3.07
C ARG A 52 -14.86 -21.69 -2.01
N PHE A 53 -14.28 -20.55 -1.68
CA PHE A 53 -14.91 -19.56 -0.83
C PHE A 53 -16.12 -18.90 -1.51
N ARG A 54 -16.00 -18.57 -2.81
CA ARG A 54 -17.06 -18.00 -3.65
C ARG A 54 -18.32 -18.86 -3.70
N ARG A 55 -18.18 -20.19 -3.63
CA ARG A 55 -19.33 -21.11 -3.58
C ARG A 55 -20.11 -21.06 -2.26
N LYS A 56 -19.58 -20.42 -1.22
CA LYS A 56 -20.15 -20.41 0.14
C LYS A 56 -20.76 -19.06 0.52
N VAL A 57 -20.39 -17.99 -0.17
CA VAL A 57 -20.87 -16.65 0.13
C VAL A 57 -21.14 -15.88 -1.16
N SER A 58 -22.13 -15.01 -1.13
CA SER A 58 -22.54 -14.20 -2.28
C SER A 58 -22.15 -12.73 -2.11
N TRP A 59 -21.80 -12.07 -3.20
CA TRP A 59 -21.57 -10.63 -3.28
C TRP A 59 -22.01 -10.09 -4.64
N ARG A 60 -22.13 -8.76 -4.76
CA ARG A 60 -22.41 -8.10 -6.05
C ARG A 60 -21.15 -8.12 -6.93
N SER A 61 -21.29 -8.40 -8.23
CA SER A 61 -20.18 -8.58 -9.18
C SER A 61 -19.20 -7.41 -9.22
N ASN A 62 -19.67 -6.18 -9.03
CA ASN A 62 -18.85 -4.97 -8.95
C ASN A 62 -17.84 -4.96 -7.78
N HIS A 63 -17.95 -5.89 -6.83
CA HIS A 63 -17.05 -6.00 -5.69
C HIS A 63 -16.08 -7.19 -5.76
N GLU A 64 -16.08 -7.98 -6.84
CA GLU A 64 -15.29 -9.21 -6.99
C GLU A 64 -13.82 -9.00 -6.61
N GLU A 65 -13.15 -8.02 -7.23
CA GLU A 65 -11.71 -7.76 -6.99
C GLU A 65 -11.44 -7.32 -5.54
N LYS A 66 -12.31 -6.50 -4.96
CA LYS A 66 -12.19 -6.06 -3.56
C LYS A 66 -12.39 -7.23 -2.60
N VAL A 67 -13.37 -8.09 -2.89
CA VAL A 67 -13.66 -9.30 -2.09
C VAL A 67 -12.50 -10.30 -2.21
N LYS A 68 -11.95 -10.51 -3.40
CA LYS A 68 -10.78 -11.37 -3.63
C LYS A 68 -9.55 -10.89 -2.88
N LYS A 69 -9.25 -9.58 -2.94
CA LYS A 69 -8.17 -8.96 -2.17
C LYS A 69 -8.38 -9.16 -0.66
N ASN A 70 -9.57 -8.84 -0.16
CA ASN A 70 -9.92 -9.01 1.25
C ASN A 70 -9.84 -10.47 1.69
N PHE A 71 -10.30 -11.41 0.86
CA PHE A 71 -10.22 -12.84 1.10
C PHE A 71 -8.77 -13.27 1.32
N HIS A 72 -7.85 -12.92 0.41
CA HIS A 72 -6.45 -13.31 0.56
C HIS A 72 -5.81 -12.69 1.81
N THR A 73 -6.08 -11.42 2.12
CA THR A 73 -5.60 -10.78 3.34
C THR A 73 -6.11 -11.50 4.59
N LYS A 74 -7.42 -11.76 4.67
CA LYS A 74 -8.05 -12.42 5.81
C LYS A 74 -7.65 -13.89 5.93
N ALA A 75 -7.48 -14.60 4.81
CA ALA A 75 -7.02 -15.98 4.80
C ALA A 75 -5.59 -16.11 5.30
N SER A 76 -4.70 -15.19 4.87
CA SER A 76 -3.32 -15.12 5.37
C SER A 76 -3.28 -14.91 6.89
N HIS A 77 -4.06 -13.94 7.39
CA HIS A 77 -4.15 -13.67 8.82
C HIS A 77 -4.71 -14.87 9.58
N ARG A 78 -5.82 -15.46 9.10
CA ARG A 78 -6.48 -16.59 9.76
C ARG A 78 -5.58 -17.83 9.83
N LEU A 79 -4.85 -18.13 8.76
CA LEU A 79 -3.88 -19.22 8.75
C LEU A 79 -2.76 -18.98 9.77
N SER A 80 -2.24 -17.75 9.81
CA SER A 80 -1.17 -17.36 10.74
C SER A 80 -1.61 -17.50 12.20
N GLU A 81 -2.84 -17.13 12.52
CA GLU A 81 -3.44 -17.32 13.85
C GLU A 81 -3.59 -18.80 14.22
N MET A 82 -4.08 -19.64 13.30
CA MET A 82 -4.17 -21.09 13.54
C MET A 82 -2.80 -21.72 13.79
N PHE A 83 -1.77 -21.29 13.04
CA PHE A 83 -0.39 -21.74 13.25
C PHE A 83 0.23 -21.23 14.53
N LYS A 84 -0.07 -19.99 14.93
CA LYS A 84 0.36 -19.45 16.21
C LYS A 84 -0.21 -20.32 17.34
N LYS A 85 -1.52 -20.57 17.33
CA LYS A 85 -2.20 -21.43 18.30
C LYS A 85 -1.58 -22.83 18.38
N ALA A 86 -1.42 -23.50 17.24
CA ALA A 86 -0.84 -24.84 17.16
C ALA A 86 0.58 -24.91 17.74
N ARG A 87 1.41 -23.88 17.48
CA ARG A 87 2.78 -23.81 18.01
C ARG A 87 2.81 -23.50 19.51
N SER A 88 1.95 -22.63 20.00
CA SER A 88 1.87 -22.33 21.44
C SER A 88 1.34 -23.51 22.27
N GLU A 89 0.42 -24.31 21.71
CA GLU A 89 -0.11 -25.50 22.38
C GLU A 89 0.77 -26.74 22.17
N GLY A 90 1.70 -26.70 21.21
CA GLY A 90 2.52 -27.84 20.81
C GLY A 90 1.73 -29.00 20.20
N LYS A 91 0.50 -28.74 19.73
CA LYS A 91 -0.46 -29.76 19.30
C LYS A 91 -0.87 -29.59 17.84
N LYS A 92 -0.95 -30.71 17.12
CA LYS A 92 -1.48 -30.76 15.76
C LYS A 92 -2.97 -30.40 15.75
N PRO A 93 -3.43 -29.49 14.90
CA PRO A 93 -4.86 -29.24 14.72
C PRO A 93 -5.60 -30.45 14.12
N ASN A 94 -6.83 -30.70 14.58
CA ASN A 94 -7.65 -31.82 14.10
C ASN A 94 -7.96 -31.82 12.61
N TRP A 95 -7.98 -30.65 11.97
CA TRP A 95 -8.26 -30.49 10.54
C TRP A 95 -7.04 -30.77 9.65
N MET A 96 -5.87 -31.04 10.24
CA MET A 96 -4.62 -31.24 9.52
C MET A 96 -4.15 -32.70 9.61
N GLY A 97 -3.80 -33.27 8.46
CA GLY A 97 -3.20 -34.60 8.38
C GLY A 97 -1.75 -34.64 8.91
N ASP A 98 -1.30 -35.82 9.34
CA ASP A 98 0.04 -35.99 9.93
C ASP A 98 1.17 -35.65 8.96
N ILE A 99 1.03 -36.01 7.68
CA ILE A 99 2.03 -35.71 6.64
C ILE A 99 2.28 -34.19 6.55
N VAL A 100 1.19 -33.41 6.47
CA VAL A 100 1.25 -31.96 6.37
C VAL A 100 1.80 -31.33 7.65
N TRP A 101 1.37 -31.84 8.82
CA TRP A 101 1.86 -31.37 10.11
C TRP A 101 3.37 -31.61 10.27
N ASN A 102 3.84 -32.81 9.98
CA ASN A 102 5.26 -33.16 10.07
C ASN A 102 6.10 -32.33 9.09
N GLY A 103 5.62 -32.13 7.86
CA GLY A 103 6.29 -31.24 6.91
C GLY A 103 6.34 -29.78 7.36
N LEU A 104 5.32 -29.29 8.09
CA LEU A 104 5.36 -27.95 8.70
C LEU A 104 6.36 -27.89 9.86
N LEU A 105 6.40 -28.91 10.73
CA LEU A 105 7.35 -29.00 11.83
C LEU A 105 8.79 -29.00 11.30
N GLU A 106 9.08 -29.79 10.27
CA GLU A 106 10.39 -29.82 9.61
C GLU A 106 10.79 -28.42 9.13
N LYS A 107 9.91 -27.75 8.37
CA LYS A 107 10.18 -26.39 7.86
C LYS A 107 10.31 -25.35 8.97
N TRP A 108 9.52 -25.44 10.04
CA TRP A 108 9.63 -24.54 11.19
C TRP A 108 10.89 -24.78 12.03
N ASN A 109 11.43 -26.00 12.00
CA ASN A 109 12.65 -26.36 12.72
C ASN A 109 13.93 -26.09 11.92
N MET A 110 13.83 -25.77 10.62
CA MET A 110 14.99 -25.34 9.82
C MET A 110 15.73 -24.17 10.49
N PRO A 111 17.07 -24.23 10.62
CA PRO A 111 17.86 -23.19 11.27
C PRO A 111 17.61 -21.80 10.70
N LEU A 112 17.53 -21.69 9.37
CA LEU A 112 17.27 -20.42 8.67
C LEU A 112 15.91 -19.82 9.05
N TYR A 113 14.88 -20.65 9.21
CA TYR A 113 13.55 -20.19 9.60
C TYR A 113 13.53 -19.72 11.05
N ARG A 114 14.18 -20.47 11.96
CA ARG A 114 14.33 -20.07 13.36
C ARG A 114 15.11 -18.76 13.50
N GLN A 115 16.22 -18.62 12.79
CA GLN A 115 17.01 -17.39 12.76
C GLN A 115 16.17 -16.20 12.29
N LYS A 116 15.40 -16.35 11.20
CA LYS A 116 14.47 -15.31 10.74
C LYS A 116 13.44 -14.93 11.80
N CYS A 117 12.88 -15.91 12.50
CA CYS A 117 11.92 -15.67 13.58
C CYS A 117 12.56 -14.93 14.76
N GLU A 118 13.77 -15.33 15.18
CA GLU A 118 14.51 -14.69 16.27
C GLU A 118 14.90 -13.25 15.92
N THR A 119 15.36 -12.99 14.69
CA THR A 119 15.61 -11.62 14.22
C THR A 119 14.32 -10.78 14.25
N ALA A 120 13.19 -11.33 13.77
CA ALA A 120 11.91 -10.63 13.81
C ALA A 120 11.36 -10.44 15.24
N LYS A 121 11.76 -11.29 16.20
CA LYS A 121 11.45 -11.15 17.62
C LYS A 121 12.30 -10.05 18.23
N LYS A 122 13.62 -10.09 18.04
CA LYS A 122 14.57 -9.04 18.46
C LYS A 122 14.17 -7.67 17.94
N ASN A 123 13.73 -7.56 16.68
CA ASN A 123 13.25 -6.31 16.11
C ASN A 123 11.97 -5.79 16.77
N ARG A 124 11.11 -6.68 17.29
CA ARG A 124 9.85 -6.31 17.98
C ARG A 124 10.05 -5.97 19.44
N THR A 125 11.02 -6.63 20.10
CA THR A 125 11.38 -6.41 21.50
C THR A 125 12.62 -5.55 21.65
N SER A 126 12.98 -4.79 20.61
CA SER A 126 14.13 -3.90 20.67
C SER A 126 13.75 -2.73 21.58
N ASP A 127 14.51 -2.51 22.65
CA ASP A 127 14.41 -1.32 23.51
C ASP A 127 14.96 -0.07 22.83
N LYS A 128 15.03 -0.10 21.49
CA LYS A 128 15.29 1.11 20.72
C LYS A 128 14.00 1.90 20.78
N ASP A 129 13.94 2.82 21.74
CA ASP A 129 12.99 3.92 21.76
C ASP A 129 12.88 4.54 20.35
N GLY A 130 11.78 5.23 20.07
CA GLY A 130 11.48 5.80 18.75
C GLY A 130 10.62 4.90 17.85
N CYS A 131 9.86 3.96 18.42
CA CYS A 131 8.77 3.29 17.70
C CYS A 131 7.40 3.95 17.94
N LEU A 132 7.29 4.82 18.94
CA LEU A 132 6.05 5.50 19.30
C LEU A 132 5.93 6.82 18.53
N HIS A 133 4.71 7.15 18.11
CA HIS A 133 4.33 8.44 17.53
C HIS A 133 2.84 8.68 17.78
N THR A 134 2.40 9.94 17.78
CA THR A 134 1.01 10.35 18.02
C THR A 134 0.18 10.49 16.74
N ARG A 135 0.79 10.26 15.58
CA ARG A 135 0.23 10.50 14.23
C ARG A 135 -1.03 9.69 13.85
N GLY A 136 -1.33 8.62 14.58
CA GLY A 136 -2.35 7.67 14.16
C GLY A 136 -2.05 7.08 12.78
N SER A 137 -3.08 6.85 11.94
CA SER A 137 -2.95 6.25 10.61
C SER A 137 -2.69 7.25 9.46
N ILE A 138 -2.42 8.51 9.78
CA ILE A 138 -2.15 9.58 8.80
C ILE A 138 -0.70 9.45 8.31
N SER A 139 -0.30 9.99 7.14
CA SER A 139 1.09 9.98 6.64
C SER A 139 1.94 11.17 7.23
N VAL A 140 3.29 11.13 7.28
CA VAL A 140 4.08 12.31 7.76
C VAL A 140 3.86 13.43 6.75
N HIS A 141 3.84 13.04 5.47
CA HIS A 141 3.59 13.91 4.35
C HIS A 141 2.26 14.65 4.48
N GLU A 142 1.20 13.93 4.85
CA GLU A 142 -0.12 14.52 5.09
C GLU A 142 -0.12 15.47 6.29
N HIS A 143 0.66 15.16 7.34
CA HIS A 143 0.89 16.10 8.44
C HIS A 143 1.63 17.37 7.98
N ALA A 144 2.65 17.22 7.15
CA ALA A 144 3.41 18.34 6.58
C ALA A 144 2.52 19.26 5.73
N ILE A 145 1.65 18.69 4.88
CA ILE A 145 0.69 19.46 4.06
C ILE A 145 -0.30 20.23 4.95
N ARG A 146 -0.85 19.57 5.97
CA ARG A 146 -1.81 20.24 6.88
C ARG A 146 -1.14 21.37 7.65
N LEU A 147 0.08 21.13 8.14
CA LEU A 147 0.83 22.11 8.90
C LEU A 147 1.31 23.28 8.00
N SER A 148 1.64 23.03 6.73
CA SER A 148 2.00 24.11 5.80
C SER A 148 0.82 25.01 5.48
N GLN A 149 -0.37 24.43 5.31
CA GLN A 149 -1.61 25.15 5.12
C GLN A 149 -1.98 25.98 6.35
N GLU A 150 -1.79 25.44 7.56
CA GLU A 150 -2.05 26.14 8.81
C GLU A 150 -1.08 27.32 9.04
N LEU A 151 0.21 27.12 8.75
CA LEU A 151 1.24 28.15 8.92
C LEU A 151 1.32 29.15 7.76
N GLY A 152 0.72 28.83 6.61
CA GLY A 152 0.83 29.62 5.39
C GLY A 152 2.25 29.70 4.81
N ARG A 153 3.14 28.78 5.20
CA ARG A 153 4.55 28.71 4.77
C ARG A 153 5.07 27.27 4.71
N SER A 154 6.30 27.11 4.20
CA SER A 154 7.02 25.84 4.31
C SER A 154 7.20 25.46 5.78
N VAL A 155 7.08 24.15 6.05
CA VAL A 155 7.20 23.58 7.40
C VAL A 155 8.58 23.00 7.55
N HIS A 156 9.21 23.21 8.70
CA HIS A 156 10.51 22.65 9.00
C HIS A 156 10.43 21.22 9.55
N VAL A 157 11.55 20.52 9.41
CA VAL A 157 11.75 19.13 9.84
C VAL A 157 11.41 18.92 11.33
N ASP A 158 11.78 19.88 12.18
CA ASP A 158 11.57 19.87 13.61
C ASP A 158 10.10 20.14 13.99
N GLU A 159 9.40 21.00 13.26
CA GLU A 159 7.99 21.31 13.49
C GLU A 159 7.10 20.08 13.23
N ILE A 160 7.35 19.37 12.12
CA ILE A 160 6.69 18.11 11.79
C ILE A 160 6.99 17.06 12.88
N PHE A 161 8.24 17.02 13.34
CA PHE A 161 8.64 16.08 14.36
C PHE A 161 7.91 16.32 15.69
N GLN A 162 7.88 17.56 16.17
CA GLN A 162 7.15 17.95 17.36
C GLN A 162 5.66 17.60 17.25
N GLN A 163 5.00 17.93 16.14
CA GLN A 163 3.59 17.62 15.93
C GLN A 163 3.28 16.11 16.02
N THR A 164 4.25 15.26 15.62
CA THR A 164 4.06 13.81 15.53
C THR A 164 4.63 13.02 16.71
N HIS A 165 5.46 13.64 17.55
CA HIS A 165 6.15 13.00 18.67
C HIS A 165 5.90 13.68 20.02
N ILE A 166 5.09 14.75 20.08
CA ILE A 166 4.58 15.31 21.33
C ILE A 166 3.13 14.86 21.55
N ARG A 167 2.83 14.45 22.79
CA ARG A 167 1.47 14.08 23.19
C ARG A 167 0.67 15.35 23.49
N ALA A 168 -0.39 15.59 22.73
CA ALA A 168 -1.27 16.75 22.95
C ALA A 168 -1.85 16.83 24.38
N SER A 169 -2.04 15.69 25.05
CA SER A 169 -2.59 15.64 26.41
C SER A 169 -1.61 16.06 27.50
N THR A 170 -0.31 15.82 27.31
CA THR A 170 0.72 16.07 28.35
C THR A 170 1.75 17.12 27.95
N GLY A 171 1.83 17.48 26.67
CA GLY A 171 2.90 18.32 26.13
C GLY A 171 4.28 17.68 26.17
N GLN A 172 4.37 16.37 26.46
CA GLN A 172 5.63 15.65 26.59
C GLN A 172 5.91 14.77 25.37
N PHE A 173 7.19 14.52 25.12
CA PHE A 173 7.63 13.57 24.09
C PHE A 173 7.09 12.16 24.33
N VAL A 174 6.81 11.45 23.23
CA VAL A 174 6.21 10.11 23.25
C VAL A 174 7.12 9.06 23.86
N ASP A 175 8.43 9.23 23.70
CA ASP A 175 9.49 8.41 24.25
C ASP A 175 10.80 9.20 24.42
N GLU A 176 11.75 8.59 25.13
CA GLU A 176 13.00 9.22 25.52
C GLU A 176 13.95 9.46 24.35
N ARG A 177 13.87 8.68 23.26
CA ARG A 177 14.65 8.96 22.05
C ARG A 177 14.14 10.19 21.33
N SER A 178 12.82 10.34 21.19
CA SER A 178 12.24 11.49 20.52
C SER A 178 12.62 12.80 21.23
N ARG A 179 12.61 12.79 22.57
CA ARG A 179 13.10 13.90 23.40
C ARG A 179 14.58 14.21 23.12
N ARG A 180 15.46 13.21 23.27
CA ARG A 180 16.91 13.38 23.08
C ARG A 180 17.26 13.86 21.67
N THR A 181 16.64 13.28 20.62
CA THR A 181 16.90 13.70 19.24
C THR A 181 16.50 15.15 19.00
N HIS A 182 15.36 15.60 19.53
CA HIS A 182 14.94 17.00 19.40
C HIS A 182 15.84 17.95 20.19
N GLU A 183 16.20 17.61 21.44
CA GLU A 183 17.13 18.41 22.26
C GLU A 183 18.52 18.54 21.62
N GLU A 184 19.07 17.44 21.08
CA GLU A 184 20.35 17.45 20.36
C GLU A 184 20.26 18.28 19.07
N PHE A 185 19.14 18.24 18.36
CA PHE A 185 18.90 19.07 17.18
C PHE A 185 18.94 20.55 17.55
N GLU A 186 18.16 20.97 18.56
CA GLU A 186 18.09 22.36 19.01
C GLU A 186 19.47 22.87 19.46
N ALA A 187 20.22 22.04 20.20
CA ALA A 187 21.57 22.38 20.65
C ALA A 187 22.53 22.58 19.46
N LYS A 188 22.54 21.64 18.49
CA LYS A 188 23.40 21.74 17.31
C LYS A 188 23.01 22.92 16.42
N PHE A 189 21.72 23.10 16.17
CA PHE A 189 21.22 24.19 15.34
C PHE A 189 21.55 25.55 15.94
N SER A 190 21.36 25.71 17.26
CA SER A 190 21.74 26.93 17.98
C SER A 190 23.24 27.20 17.94
N GLN A 191 24.07 26.15 18.06
CA GLN A 191 25.52 26.26 17.97
C GLN A 191 25.96 26.77 16.59
N ILE A 192 25.52 26.11 15.51
CA ILE A 192 25.94 26.48 14.15
C ILE A 192 25.40 27.85 13.76
N ARG A 193 24.18 28.20 14.19
CA ARG A 193 23.64 29.55 13.99
C ARG A 193 24.48 30.63 14.68
N SER A 194 25.01 30.34 15.87
CA SER A 194 25.88 31.27 16.60
C SER A 194 27.26 31.42 15.94
N GLU A 195 27.83 30.31 15.46
CA GLU A 195 29.12 30.30 14.76
C GLU A 195 29.05 31.02 13.39
N THR A 196 27.97 30.82 12.63
CA THR A 196 27.75 31.50 11.34
C THR A 196 27.59 33.02 11.50
N THR A 197 26.95 33.47 12.59
CA THR A 197 26.82 34.90 12.91
C THR A 197 28.15 35.54 13.33
N SER A 198 29.12 34.76 13.80
CA SER A 198 30.43 35.27 14.24
C SER A 198 31.45 35.49 13.10
N VAL A 199 31.24 34.90 11.92
CA VAL A 199 32.26 34.84 10.85
C VAL A 199 31.97 35.79 9.67
N GLY A 200 30.75 36.33 9.54
CA GLY A 200 30.43 37.22 8.42
C GLY A 200 29.19 38.07 8.66
N ALA A 201 29.40 39.38 8.80
CA ALA A 201 28.42 40.46 8.85
C ALA A 201 27.53 40.54 10.11
N SER A 202 27.28 41.79 10.49
CA SER A 202 26.42 42.31 11.58
C SER A 202 25.42 41.31 12.18
N ALA A 203 25.44 41.19 13.51
CA ALA A 203 24.62 40.30 14.36
C ALA A 203 23.08 40.46 14.26
N CYS A 204 22.56 41.14 13.23
CA CYS A 204 21.15 41.50 13.05
C CYS A 204 20.56 41.12 11.68
N SER A 205 21.29 40.47 10.77
CA SER A 205 20.70 40.01 9.51
C SER A 205 20.11 38.60 9.65
N PRO A 206 18.81 38.39 9.36
CA PRO A 206 18.23 37.05 9.24
C PRO A 206 19.01 36.24 8.20
N LEU A 207 19.25 34.95 8.47
CA LEU A 207 19.74 34.03 7.44
C LEU A 207 18.76 34.02 6.27
N ASP A 208 19.26 33.80 5.06
CA ASP A 208 18.40 33.52 3.93
C ASP A 208 17.52 32.29 4.26
N PRO A 209 16.20 32.33 4.04
CA PRO A 209 15.31 31.23 4.40
C PRO A 209 15.74 29.86 3.83
N ALA A 210 16.37 29.83 2.64
CA ALA A 210 16.86 28.59 2.04
C ALA A 210 18.12 28.06 2.76
N ASP A 211 19.02 28.94 3.20
CA ASP A 211 20.19 28.55 3.98
C ASP A 211 19.80 28.07 5.39
N GLU A 212 18.80 28.70 6.02
CA GLU A 212 18.27 28.23 7.31
C GLU A 212 17.63 26.85 7.17
N GLU A 213 16.81 26.64 6.12
CA GLU A 213 16.18 25.35 5.85
C GLU A 213 17.23 24.24 5.62
N ARG A 214 18.23 24.51 4.78
CA ARG A 214 19.33 23.57 4.53
C ARG A 214 20.11 23.24 5.81
N LEU A 215 20.36 24.25 6.66
CA LEU A 215 21.05 24.05 7.93
C LEU A 215 20.23 23.18 8.89
N ARG A 216 18.92 23.46 9.04
CA ARG A 216 18.02 22.63 9.86
C ARG A 216 18.03 21.18 9.38
N ASN A 217 17.92 20.99 8.08
CA ASN A 217 17.89 19.66 7.47
C ASN A 217 19.20 18.89 7.70
N GLN A 218 20.35 19.57 7.62
CA GLN A 218 21.65 18.97 7.93
C GLN A 218 21.78 18.60 9.41
N CYS A 219 21.44 19.53 10.31
CA CYS A 219 21.45 19.28 11.75
C CYS A 219 20.58 18.07 12.11
N TRP A 220 19.37 18.00 11.52
CA TRP A 220 18.45 16.89 11.74
C TRP A 220 19.02 15.57 11.26
N LEU A 221 19.60 15.54 10.06
CA LEU A 221 20.19 14.34 9.48
C LEU A 221 21.28 13.77 10.39
N ASP A 222 22.12 14.64 10.95
CA ASP A 222 23.23 14.25 11.82
C ASP A 222 22.73 13.67 13.15
N VAL A 223 21.77 14.31 13.82
CA VAL A 223 21.22 13.81 15.11
C VAL A 223 20.34 12.59 14.94
N ALA A 224 19.70 12.44 13.77
CA ALA A 224 18.88 11.28 13.45
C ALA A 224 19.70 10.00 13.21
N GLY A 225 21.03 10.11 13.15
CA GLY A 225 21.95 9.00 12.85
C GLY A 225 22.06 8.70 11.36
N GLY A 226 21.80 9.71 10.51
CA GLY A 226 21.88 9.60 9.05
C GLY A 226 20.75 8.81 8.41
N ARG A 227 21.00 8.33 7.19
CA ARG A 227 20.03 7.58 6.38
C ARG A 227 20.19 6.09 6.59
N TYR A 228 19.10 5.40 6.91
CA TYR A 228 19.04 3.94 6.94
C TYR A 228 17.98 3.42 5.97
N LYS A 229 18.42 2.69 4.94
CA LYS A 229 17.54 2.16 3.87
C LYS A 229 16.66 3.24 3.22
N GLY A 230 17.26 4.38 2.90
CA GLY A 230 16.57 5.54 2.31
C GLY A 230 15.67 6.31 3.28
N ARG A 231 15.71 6.00 4.58
CA ARG A 231 14.86 6.64 5.59
C ARG A 231 15.65 7.41 6.64
N VAL A 232 15.11 8.55 7.02
CA VAL A 232 15.58 9.38 8.15
C VAL A 232 14.57 9.29 9.28
N TYR A 233 15.06 9.19 10.52
CA TYR A 233 14.20 9.13 11.70
C TYR A 233 13.32 10.39 11.82
N GLY A 234 12.05 10.21 12.18
CA GLY A 234 11.06 11.30 12.23
C GLY A 234 10.45 11.71 10.89
N ILE A 235 11.17 11.54 9.78
CA ILE A 235 10.81 12.10 8.46
C ILE A 235 10.30 11.04 7.48
N GLY A 236 10.86 9.83 7.53
CA GLY A 236 10.49 8.76 6.60
C GLY A 236 11.41 8.74 5.38
N ASN A 237 10.85 8.47 4.20
CA ASN A 237 11.63 8.22 2.99
C ASN A 237 12.15 9.53 2.37
N VAL A 238 13.44 9.59 2.05
CA VAL A 238 14.09 10.75 1.43
C VAL A 238 14.86 10.29 0.18
N SER A 239 14.72 10.99 -0.95
CA SER A 239 15.39 10.66 -2.22
C SER A 239 16.92 10.65 -2.06
N ALA A 240 17.59 9.72 -2.75
CA ALA A 240 19.03 9.54 -2.67
C ALA A 240 19.83 10.56 -3.50
N GLN A 241 19.17 11.30 -4.40
CA GLN A 241 19.81 12.28 -5.29
C GLN A 241 20.01 13.64 -4.63
N ASP A 242 19.38 13.89 -3.49
CA ASP A 242 19.39 15.20 -2.86
C ASP A 242 20.09 15.10 -1.52
N ASP A 243 21.20 15.83 -1.39
CA ASP A 243 21.99 15.94 -0.17
C ASP A 243 21.19 16.52 1.01
N CYS A 244 19.95 16.96 0.77
CA CYS A 244 19.12 17.63 1.75
C CYS A 244 17.73 16.98 1.90
N VAL A 245 17.15 17.13 3.09
CA VAL A 245 15.74 16.83 3.39
C VAL A 245 14.78 17.77 2.61
N ASP A 246 15.33 18.79 1.91
CA ASP A 246 14.63 19.74 1.04
C ASP A 246 13.66 19.07 0.06
N SER A 247 14.05 17.95 -0.57
CA SER A 247 13.19 17.29 -1.58
C SER A 247 11.92 16.68 -0.99
N TYR A 248 11.92 16.31 0.29
CA TYR A 248 10.70 15.83 0.95
C TYR A 248 9.70 16.96 1.15
N ILE A 249 10.18 18.14 1.57
CA ILE A 249 9.36 19.33 1.80
C ILE A 249 8.94 19.95 0.46
N GLN A 250 9.84 20.03 -0.53
CA GLN A 250 9.50 20.47 -1.89
C GLN A 250 8.52 19.51 -2.59
N GLN A 251 8.64 18.19 -2.41
CA GLN A 251 7.61 17.24 -2.89
C GLN A 251 6.25 17.46 -2.23
N THR A 252 6.21 17.82 -0.94
CA THR A 252 4.93 18.16 -0.27
C THR A 252 4.28 19.40 -0.88
N GLN A 253 5.09 20.36 -1.36
CA GLN A 253 4.60 21.55 -2.05
C GLN A 253 4.19 21.27 -3.50
N ALA A 254 4.98 20.48 -4.24
CA ALA A 254 4.65 20.06 -5.60
C ALA A 254 3.31 19.30 -5.65
N SER A 255 3.07 18.38 -4.71
CA SER A 255 1.77 17.70 -4.59
C SER A 255 0.61 18.60 -4.17
N SER A 256 0.87 19.77 -3.57
CA SER A 256 -0.17 20.78 -3.30
C SER A 256 -0.49 21.64 -4.52
N SER A 257 0.31 21.57 -5.60
CA SER A 257 0.16 22.37 -6.82
C SER A 257 -0.15 21.55 -8.08
N GLU A 258 -0.41 20.24 -7.97
CA GLU A 258 -0.69 19.40 -9.15
C GLU A 258 -2.09 19.67 -9.73
N GLN A 259 -2.15 20.55 -10.72
CA GLN A 259 -2.79 20.16 -11.98
C GLN A 259 -2.00 18.95 -12.50
N PRO A 260 -2.64 17.80 -12.78
CA PRO A 260 -1.92 16.66 -13.35
C PRO A 260 -1.31 17.10 -14.68
N MET A 261 -0.01 16.82 -14.88
CA MET A 261 0.75 17.09 -16.10
C MET A 261 -0.06 16.61 -17.31
N ALA A 262 -0.75 17.56 -17.97
CA ALA A 262 -1.68 17.30 -19.07
C ALA A 262 -0.99 16.56 -20.22
N ASP A 263 0.33 16.74 -20.35
CA ASP A 263 1.17 16.11 -21.34
C ASP A 263 1.30 14.59 -21.15
N ASP A 264 1.37 14.09 -19.91
CA ASP A 264 1.46 12.64 -19.66
C ASP A 264 0.14 11.94 -19.95
N ILE A 265 -0.99 12.59 -19.61
CA ILE A 265 -2.33 12.10 -19.93
C ILE A 265 -2.55 12.13 -21.45
N SER A 266 -2.14 13.21 -22.13
CA SER A 266 -2.21 13.33 -23.59
C SER A 266 -1.37 12.27 -24.30
N ASN A 267 -0.15 12.00 -23.81
CA ASN A 267 0.73 10.99 -24.35
C ASN A 267 0.15 9.58 -24.17
N LEU A 268 -0.44 9.29 -22.99
CA LEU A 268 -1.11 8.02 -22.73
C LEU A 268 -2.33 7.83 -23.66
N HIS A 269 -3.15 8.86 -23.85
CA HIS A 269 -4.28 8.83 -24.78
C HIS A 269 -3.83 8.56 -26.22
N THR A 270 -2.74 9.19 -26.66
CA THR A 270 -2.16 8.99 -27.99
C THR A 270 -1.70 7.53 -28.18
N ARG A 271 -1.05 6.95 -27.17
CA ARG A 271 -0.61 5.54 -27.19
C ARG A 271 -1.78 4.57 -27.23
N VAL A 272 -2.84 4.82 -26.47
CA VAL A 272 -4.06 3.99 -26.47
C VAL A 272 -4.74 4.06 -27.84
N SER A 273 -4.92 5.27 -28.40
CA SER A 273 -5.50 5.44 -29.74
C SER A 273 -4.69 4.69 -30.82
N THR A 274 -3.36 4.76 -30.74
CA THR A 274 -2.48 4.07 -31.68
C THR A 274 -2.64 2.54 -31.59
N HIS A 275 -2.78 2.01 -30.37
CA HIS A 275 -3.03 0.58 -30.15
C HIS A 275 -4.41 0.15 -30.67
N ASP A 276 -5.44 0.97 -30.47
CA ASP A 276 -6.79 0.69 -30.98
C ASP A 276 -6.81 0.67 -32.52
N ASP A 277 -6.08 1.59 -33.17
CA ASP A 277 -5.95 1.62 -34.63
C ASP A 277 -5.19 0.40 -35.16
N GLN A 278 -4.14 -0.04 -34.46
CA GLN A 278 -3.43 -1.29 -34.78
C GLN A 278 -4.34 -2.52 -34.68
N LEU A 279 -5.18 -2.60 -33.64
CA LEU A 279 -6.15 -3.68 -33.49
C LEU A 279 -7.20 -3.67 -34.61
N ARG A 280 -7.69 -2.49 -35.02
CA ARG A 280 -8.60 -2.34 -36.17
C ARG A 280 -7.95 -2.79 -37.46
N GLN A 281 -6.69 -2.42 -37.69
CA GLN A 281 -5.95 -2.80 -38.88
C GLN A 281 -5.72 -4.32 -38.95
N MET A 282 -5.27 -4.93 -37.85
CA MET A 282 -5.07 -6.38 -37.76
C MET A 282 -6.38 -7.15 -37.96
N ASN A 283 -7.49 -6.66 -37.39
CA ASN A 283 -8.80 -7.28 -37.58
C ASN A 283 -9.27 -7.17 -39.04
N SER A 284 -9.02 -6.04 -39.71
CA SER A 284 -9.30 -5.86 -41.15
C SER A 284 -8.50 -6.83 -42.02
N GLN A 285 -7.21 -7.02 -41.73
CA GLN A 285 -6.37 -7.99 -42.44
C GLN A 285 -6.87 -9.43 -42.27
N LEU A 286 -7.26 -9.79 -41.05
CA LEU A 286 -7.81 -11.12 -40.75
C LEU A 286 -9.13 -11.36 -41.49
N GLN A 287 -10.02 -10.36 -41.55
CA GLN A 287 -11.26 -10.42 -42.34
C GLN A 287 -10.97 -10.60 -43.84
N GLY A 288 -9.97 -9.89 -44.37
CA GLY A 288 -9.54 -10.03 -45.77
C GLY A 288 -9.03 -11.44 -46.08
N PHE A 289 -8.19 -12.01 -45.21
CA PHE A 289 -7.68 -13.37 -45.37
C PHE A 289 -8.79 -14.43 -45.34
N ILE A 290 -9.75 -14.25 -44.43
CA ILE A 290 -10.91 -15.14 -44.31
C ILE A 290 -11.79 -15.04 -45.56
N GLY A 291 -11.99 -13.84 -46.11
CA GLY A 291 -12.71 -13.63 -47.37
C GLY A 291 -12.09 -14.36 -48.57
N VAL A 292 -10.77 -14.53 -48.59
CA VAL A 292 -10.07 -15.33 -49.61
C VAL A 292 -10.30 -16.83 -49.39
N ILE A 293 -10.22 -17.31 -48.15
CA ILE A 293 -10.41 -18.74 -47.83
C ILE A 293 -11.83 -19.21 -48.10
N MET A 294 -12.85 -18.36 -47.88
CA MET A 294 -14.27 -18.67 -48.13
C MET A 294 -14.55 -19.11 -49.58
N GLN A 295 -13.73 -18.68 -50.54
CA GLN A 295 -13.90 -18.98 -51.97
C GLN A 295 -13.58 -20.44 -52.32
N TYR A 296 -12.86 -21.13 -51.43
CA TYR A 296 -12.39 -22.50 -51.63
C TYR A 296 -13.12 -23.51 -50.74
N LEU A 297 -14.11 -23.06 -49.96
CA LEU A 297 -14.90 -23.90 -49.05
C LEU A 297 -16.19 -24.40 -49.71
N PRO A 298 -16.66 -25.62 -49.40
CA PRO A 298 -17.93 -26.14 -49.91
C PRO A 298 -19.13 -25.34 -49.34
N PRO A 299 -20.24 -25.20 -50.10
CA PRO A 299 -21.36 -24.32 -49.75
C PRO A 299 -21.93 -24.43 -48.31
N PRO A 300 -22.13 -25.64 -47.73
CA PRO A 300 -22.63 -25.74 -46.36
C PRO A 300 -21.63 -25.22 -45.31
N ALA A 301 -20.32 -25.29 -45.58
CA ALA A 301 -19.30 -24.77 -44.67
C ALA A 301 -19.21 -23.24 -44.72
N VAL A 302 -19.44 -22.62 -45.89
CA VAL A 302 -19.52 -21.17 -46.05
C VAL A 302 -20.70 -20.59 -45.26
N ALA A 303 -21.86 -21.25 -45.28
CA ALA A 303 -23.05 -20.82 -44.54
C ALA A 303 -22.82 -20.81 -43.01
N ILE A 304 -22.17 -21.83 -42.48
CA ILE A 304 -21.82 -21.92 -41.05
C ILE A 304 -20.83 -20.83 -40.65
N ALA A 305 -19.80 -20.62 -41.48
CA ALA A 305 -18.79 -19.61 -41.21
C ALA A 305 -19.39 -18.19 -41.28
N GLN A 306 -20.28 -17.90 -42.24
CA GLN A 306 -21.00 -16.62 -42.32
C GLN A 306 -21.87 -16.35 -41.08
N GLN A 307 -22.57 -17.36 -40.54
CA GLN A 307 -23.33 -17.22 -39.29
C GLN A 307 -22.43 -16.88 -38.09
N PHE A 308 -21.25 -17.47 -38.01
CA PHE A 308 -20.29 -17.20 -36.93
C PHE A 308 -19.73 -15.76 -37.00
N PHE A 309 -19.50 -15.21 -38.19
CA PHE A 309 -19.04 -13.81 -38.34
C PHE A 309 -20.12 -12.78 -38.05
N GLN A 310 -21.37 -13.04 -38.44
CA GLN A 310 -22.49 -12.13 -38.15
C GLN A 310 -22.76 -12.00 -36.64
N SER A 311 -22.47 -13.04 -35.86
CA SER A 311 -22.64 -13.03 -34.40
C SER A 311 -21.49 -12.34 -33.64
N GLN A 312 -20.30 -12.20 -34.25
CA GLN A 312 -19.15 -11.50 -33.66
C GLN A 312 -19.14 -9.97 -33.94
N ASN A 313 -19.83 -9.51 -34.99
CA ASN A 313 -19.83 -8.10 -35.43
C ASN A 313 -20.99 -7.24 -34.88
N GLN A 314 -21.71 -7.68 -33.84
CA GLN A 314 -22.70 -6.81 -33.19
C GLN A 314 -21.98 -5.68 -32.43
N PRO A 315 -22.32 -4.39 -32.68
CA PRO A 315 -21.74 -3.30 -31.93
C PRO A 315 -22.17 -3.40 -30.45
N GLN A 316 -21.20 -3.53 -29.54
CA GLN A 316 -21.46 -3.25 -28.13
C GLN A 316 -21.84 -1.77 -28.01
N THR A 317 -23.09 -1.49 -27.63
CA THR A 317 -23.55 -0.14 -27.29
C THR A 317 -22.70 0.40 -26.16
N ASN A 318 -21.79 1.31 -26.52
CA ASN A 318 -20.98 2.07 -25.59
C ASN A 318 -21.90 3.07 -24.88
N VAL A 319 -22.17 2.86 -23.59
CA VAL A 319 -22.96 3.79 -22.78
C VAL A 319 -22.06 4.99 -22.48
N GLN A 320 -22.30 6.12 -23.15
CA GLN A 320 -21.70 7.40 -22.82
C GLN A 320 -22.09 7.82 -21.39
N PRO A 321 -21.16 8.33 -20.56
CA PRO A 321 -21.51 8.92 -19.27
C PRO A 321 -22.27 10.23 -19.50
N GLN A 322 -23.53 10.31 -19.05
CA GLN A 322 -24.27 11.57 -18.97
C GLN A 322 -23.61 12.49 -17.92
N GLN A 323 -23.26 13.71 -18.33
CA GLN A 323 -22.95 14.79 -17.39
C GLN A 323 -24.19 15.11 -16.54
N PRO A 324 -24.05 15.33 -15.22
CA PRO A 324 -25.15 15.84 -14.41
C PRO A 324 -25.40 17.31 -14.76
N GLN A 325 -26.63 17.64 -15.18
CA GLN A 325 -27.10 19.02 -15.17
C GLN A 325 -27.27 19.46 -13.71
N GLN A 326 -26.66 20.59 -13.34
CA GLN A 326 -26.88 21.27 -12.07
C GLN A 326 -28.27 21.90 -12.06
N PRO A 327 -29.02 21.82 -10.94
CA PRO A 327 -29.98 22.85 -10.56
C PRO A 327 -29.29 24.09 -9.98
#